data_AF-A0A4R5M1I6-F1
#
_entry.id   AF-A0A4R5M1I6-F1
#
_cell.length_a   1.000
_cell.length_b   1.000
_cell.length_c   1.000
_cell.angle_alpha   90.00
_cell.angle_beta   90.00
_cell.angle_gamma   90.00
#
_symmetry.space_group_name_H-M   'P 1'
#
loop_
_entity.id
_entity.type
_entity.pdbx_description
1 polymer ?
#
loop_
_entity_poly.entity_id
_entity_poly.type
_entity_poly.pdbx_seq_one_letter_code
_entity_poly.pdbx_strand_id
1 'polypeptide(L)'
;MELIEWYRARWEIEIPFNVLKNGCQVEELQLGTIERLERALALFLVVARRVTYLMRPCRTCPDLDAHLFFDADELRAAHLLTKTRMPVQPKLNEVLRSVTRLGGFLARKGDGEPGAETIWKGLTKVHITAQAMRLLRDDGDADTSV
;
A
#
# COMPACT_ATOMS: atom_id res chain seq x y z
N MET A 1 -7.52 -23.89 -24.52
CA MET A 1 -7.75 -23.37 -23.16
C MET A 1 -6.91 -22.13 -22.85
N GLU A 2 -5.70 -21.96 -23.41
CA GLU A 2 -4.84 -20.79 -23.14
C GLU A 2 -5.45 -19.42 -23.46
N LEU A 3 -6.22 -19.30 -24.55
CA LEU A 3 -6.86 -18.02 -24.94
C LEU A 3 -7.79 -17.46 -23.86
N ILE A 4 -8.50 -18.34 -23.13
CA ILE A 4 -9.40 -17.96 -22.04
C ILE A 4 -8.60 -17.43 -20.84
N GLU A 5 -7.49 -18.08 -20.50
CA GLU A 5 -6.64 -17.66 -19.38
C GLU A 5 -5.95 -16.31 -19.67
N TRP A 6 -5.50 -16.07 -20.91
CA TRP A 6 -4.99 -14.76 -21.32
C TRP A 6 -6.05 -13.66 -21.21
N TYR A 7 -7.29 -13.95 -21.63
CA TYR A 7 -8.37 -12.98 -21.55
C TYR A 7 -8.79 -12.71 -20.10
N ARG A 8 -8.75 -13.72 -19.23
CA ARG A 8 -8.99 -13.56 -17.78
C ARG A 8 -7.96 -12.62 -17.14
N ALA A 9 -6.71 -12.65 -17.60
CA ALA A 9 -5.68 -11.72 -17.13
C ALA A 9 -5.90 -10.27 -17.59
N ARG A 10 -6.76 -10.00 -18.58
CA ARG A 10 -7.03 -8.64 -19.08
C ARG A 10 -7.52 -7.70 -17.96
N TRP A 11 -8.36 -8.21 -17.05
CA TRP A 11 -8.93 -7.41 -15.97
C TRP A 11 -7.88 -6.84 -15.00
N GLU A 12 -6.69 -7.45 -14.96
CA GLU A 12 -5.61 -7.07 -14.06
C GLU A 12 -5.07 -5.67 -14.36
N ILE A 13 -5.18 -5.20 -15.61
CA ILE A 13 -4.80 -3.83 -15.96
C ILE A 13 -5.81 -2.79 -15.45
N GLU A 14 -7.06 -3.19 -15.19
CA GLU A 14 -8.10 -2.28 -14.70
C GLU A 14 -7.86 -1.88 -13.23
N ILE A 15 -7.19 -2.74 -12.45
CA ILE A 15 -6.84 -2.48 -11.05
C ILE A 15 -5.91 -1.26 -10.91
N PRO A 16 -4.72 -1.19 -11.55
CA PRO A 16 -3.87 -0.01 -11.44
C PRO A 16 -4.53 1.24 -12.02
N PHE A 17 -5.36 1.15 -13.08
CA PHE A 17 -6.14 2.30 -13.56
C PHE A 17 -7.18 2.77 -12.53
N ASN A 18 -7.83 1.86 -11.83
CA ASN A 18 -8.72 2.20 -10.71
C ASN A 18 -7.96 2.91 -9.58
N VAL A 19 -6.77 2.43 -9.21
CA VAL A 19 -5.93 3.11 -8.20
C VAL A 19 -5.49 4.49 -8.69
N LEU A 20 -5.16 4.62 -9.97
CA LEU A 20 -4.74 5.90 -10.56
C LEU A 20 -5.88 6.94 -10.52
N LYS A 21 -7.07 6.54 -10.98
CA LYS A 21 -8.23 7.44 -11.04
C LYS A 21 -8.84 7.73 -9.68
N ASN A 22 -9.10 6.70 -8.87
CA ASN A 22 -9.86 6.85 -7.63
C ASN A 22 -8.97 6.95 -6.38
N GLY A 23 -7.80 6.29 -6.39
CA GLY A 23 -6.86 6.35 -5.27
C GLY A 23 -5.97 7.59 -5.32
N CYS A 24 -5.41 7.89 -6.49
CA CYS A 24 -4.51 9.03 -6.71
C CYS A 24 -5.23 10.27 -7.25
N GLN A 25 -6.51 10.17 -7.64
CA GLN A 25 -7.33 11.28 -8.13
C GLN A 25 -6.67 12.05 -9.28
N VAL A 26 -6.01 11.35 -10.22
CA VAL A 26 -5.23 12.01 -11.28
C VAL A 26 -6.08 12.90 -12.21
N GLU A 27 -7.37 12.62 -12.31
CA GLU A 27 -8.31 13.40 -13.14
C GLU A 27 -8.68 14.75 -12.48
N GLU A 28 -8.40 14.93 -11.19
CA GLU A 28 -8.61 16.18 -10.45
C GLU A 28 -7.40 17.13 -10.56
N LEU A 29 -6.27 16.67 -11.12
CA LEU A 29 -5.05 17.46 -11.24
C LEU A 29 -5.23 18.64 -12.21
N GLN A 30 -5.17 19.87 -11.69
CA GLN A 30 -5.23 21.10 -12.47
C GLN A 30 -3.84 21.56 -12.94
N LEU A 31 -3.10 20.69 -13.64
CA LEU A 31 -1.76 21.02 -14.15
C LEU A 31 -1.86 21.73 -15.50
N GLY A 32 -1.32 22.94 -15.59
CA GLY A 32 -1.49 23.83 -16.75
C GLY A 32 -0.72 23.46 -18.03
N THR A 33 0.06 22.38 -18.06
CA THR A 33 0.87 21.96 -19.22
C THR A 33 0.93 20.44 -19.32
N ILE A 34 0.97 19.90 -20.55
CA ILE A 34 1.01 18.45 -20.81
C ILE A 34 2.24 17.80 -20.17
N GLU A 35 3.41 18.44 -20.24
CA GLU A 35 4.67 17.89 -19.73
C GLU A 35 4.67 17.77 -18.20
N ARG A 36 3.87 18.57 -17.49
CA ARG A 36 3.68 18.44 -16.04
C ARG A 36 2.73 17.30 -15.73
N LEU A 37 1.68 17.16 -16.53
CA LEU A 37 0.72 16.07 -16.41
C LEU A 37 1.40 14.72 -16.63
N GLU A 38 2.20 14.58 -17.68
CA GLU A 38 2.96 13.34 -17.98
C GLU A 38 3.88 12.94 -16.82
N ARG A 39 4.62 13.89 -16.25
CA ARG A 39 5.49 13.64 -15.09
C ARG A 39 4.69 13.20 -13.86
N ALA A 40 3.56 13.86 -13.59
CA ALA A 40 2.68 13.48 -12.49
C ALA A 40 2.11 12.07 -12.69
N LEU A 41 1.62 11.74 -13.90
CA LEU A 41 1.13 10.41 -14.23
C LEU A 41 2.20 9.34 -14.04
N ALA A 42 3.44 9.60 -14.48
CA ALA A 42 4.55 8.67 -14.29
C ALA A 42 4.78 8.36 -12.80
N LEU A 43 4.75 9.37 -11.93
CA LEU A 43 4.88 9.19 -10.48
C LEU A 43 3.69 8.41 -9.90
N PHE A 44 2.46 8.78 -10.26
CA PHE A 44 1.27 8.10 -9.76
C PHE A 44 1.15 6.66 -10.26
N LEU A 45 1.69 6.33 -11.44
CA LEU A 45 1.77 4.95 -11.92
C LEU A 45 2.68 4.09 -11.04
N VAL A 46 3.75 4.64 -10.47
CA VAL A 46 4.60 3.91 -9.50
C VAL A 46 3.81 3.59 -8.23
N VAL A 47 3.03 4.54 -7.73
CA VAL A 47 2.15 4.34 -6.57
C VAL A 47 1.06 3.30 -6.87
N ALA A 48 0.39 3.42 -8.01
CA ALA A 48 -0.63 2.46 -8.45
C ALA A 48 -0.04 1.05 -8.61
N ARG A 49 1.15 0.93 -9.20
CA ARG A 49 1.88 -0.35 -9.30
C ARG A 49 2.16 -0.91 -7.92
N ARG A 50 2.60 -0.10 -6.96
CA ARG A 50 2.90 -0.56 -5.59
C ARG A 50 1.67 -1.18 -4.92
N VAL A 51 0.51 -0.52 -5.00
CA VAL A 51 -0.76 -1.03 -4.45
C VAL A 51 -1.16 -2.34 -5.11
N THR A 52 -1.18 -2.39 -6.45
CA THR A 52 -1.57 -3.59 -7.21
C THR A 52 -0.57 -4.74 -6.99
N TYR A 53 0.72 -4.42 -6.91
CA TYR A 53 1.78 -5.40 -6.69
C TYR A 53 1.64 -6.07 -5.33
N LEU A 54 1.19 -5.38 -4.28
CA LEU A 54 0.94 -6.00 -2.98
C LEU A 54 -0.23 -6.99 -2.98
N MET A 55 -1.23 -6.79 -3.84
CA MET A 55 -2.43 -7.64 -3.85
C MET A 55 -2.13 -9.08 -4.25
N ARG A 56 -1.32 -9.30 -5.29
CA ARG A 56 -1.09 -10.64 -5.84
C ARG A 56 -0.31 -11.55 -4.89
N PRO A 57 0.88 -11.17 -4.40
CA PRO A 57 1.67 -12.01 -3.50
C PRO A 57 0.93 -12.34 -2.21
N CYS A 58 0.09 -11.45 -1.68
CA CYS A 58 -0.75 -11.78 -0.53
C CYS A 58 -1.73 -12.93 -0.79
N ARG A 59 -2.21 -13.08 -2.04
CA ARG A 59 -3.16 -14.14 -2.43
C ARG A 59 -2.44 -15.43 -2.80
N THR A 60 -1.32 -15.33 -3.51
CA THR A 60 -0.60 -16.50 -4.04
C THR A 60 0.44 -17.06 -3.08
N CYS A 61 1.05 -16.20 -2.26
CA CYS A 61 2.18 -16.53 -1.39
C CYS A 61 2.06 -15.80 -0.03
N PRO A 62 1.03 -16.11 0.77
CA PRO A 62 0.69 -15.36 1.99
C PRO A 62 1.76 -15.41 3.08
N ASP A 63 2.58 -16.45 3.09
CA ASP A 63 3.61 -16.73 4.10
C ASP A 63 4.96 -16.09 3.81
N LEU A 64 5.08 -15.28 2.74
CA LEU A 64 6.31 -14.54 2.47
C LEU A 64 6.64 -13.56 3.59
N ASP A 65 7.93 -13.31 3.79
CA ASP A 65 8.40 -12.32 4.75
C ASP A 65 7.97 -10.90 4.34
N ALA A 66 7.27 -10.20 5.23
CA ALA A 66 6.80 -8.84 5.00
C ALA A 66 7.95 -7.82 4.87
N HIS A 67 9.13 -8.11 5.42
CA HIS A 67 10.32 -7.25 5.28
C HIS A 67 10.78 -7.10 3.83
N LEU A 68 10.42 -8.04 2.94
CA LEU A 68 10.69 -7.91 1.50
C LEU A 68 9.84 -6.85 0.82
N PHE A 69 8.74 -6.45 1.46
CA PHE A 69 7.73 -5.56 0.87
C PHE A 69 7.58 -4.26 1.62
N PHE A 70 7.88 -4.21 2.92
CA PHE A 70 7.65 -3.05 3.78
C PHE A 70 8.93 -2.63 4.47
N ASP A 71 9.11 -1.32 4.59
CA ASP A 71 10.19 -0.75 5.39
C ASP A 71 9.97 -1.01 6.89
N ALA A 72 11.04 -1.02 7.68
CA ALA A 72 10.96 -1.25 9.11
C ALA A 72 10.08 -0.21 9.84
N ASP A 73 10.13 1.06 9.41
CA ASP A 73 9.28 2.10 10.00
C ASP A 73 7.81 1.95 9.54
N GLU A 74 7.55 1.45 8.33
CA GLU A 74 6.18 1.13 7.87
C GLU A 74 5.57 -0.03 8.68
N LEU A 75 6.36 -1.08 8.93
CA LEU A 75 5.95 -2.21 9.76
C LEU A 75 5.64 -1.75 11.20
N ARG A 76 6.52 -0.92 11.77
CA ARG A 76 6.33 -0.35 13.11
C ARG A 76 5.12 0.59 13.16
N ALA A 77 4.91 1.40 12.14
CA ALA A 77 3.74 2.26 12.01
C ALA A 77 2.43 1.45 11.92
N ALA A 78 2.40 0.40 11.10
CA ALA A 78 1.25 -0.50 11.00
C ALA A 78 0.95 -1.16 12.36
N HIS A 79 1.98 -1.62 13.07
CA HIS A 79 1.86 -2.15 14.43
C HIS A 79 1.26 -1.12 15.41
N LEU A 80 1.78 0.11 15.41
CA LEU A 80 1.33 1.18 16.30
C LEU A 80 -0.14 1.56 16.06
N LEU A 81 -0.53 1.73 14.80
CA LEU A 81 -1.88 2.11 14.43
C LEU A 81 -2.91 1.01 14.72
N THR A 82 -2.52 -0.27 14.55
CA THR A 82 -3.42 -1.41 14.80
C THR A 82 -3.38 -1.93 16.22
N LYS A 83 -2.43 -1.45 17.05
CA LYS A 83 -2.18 -1.91 18.43
C LYS A 83 -2.06 -3.44 18.55
N THR A 84 -1.67 -4.12 17.48
CA THR A 84 -1.65 -5.58 17.40
C THR A 84 -0.22 -6.06 17.42
N ARG A 85 0.17 -6.90 18.39
CA ARG A 85 1.54 -7.43 18.51
C ARG A 85 1.98 -8.09 17.20
N MET A 86 2.99 -7.51 16.57
CA MET A 86 3.57 -8.07 15.35
C MET A 86 4.54 -9.21 15.72
N PRO A 87 4.47 -10.37 15.05
CA PRO A 87 5.40 -11.46 15.32
C PRO A 87 6.82 -11.08 14.88
N VAL A 88 7.81 -11.81 15.39
CA VAL A 88 9.24 -11.58 15.09
C VAL A 88 9.53 -11.70 13.59
N GLN A 89 8.80 -12.58 12.90
CA GLN A 89 8.81 -12.71 11.44
C GLN A 89 7.40 -12.40 10.93
N PRO A 90 7.12 -11.14 10.57
CA PRO A 90 5.82 -10.75 10.06
C PRO A 90 5.56 -11.39 8.69
N LYS A 91 4.47 -12.14 8.57
CA LYS A 91 4.01 -12.65 7.28
C LYS A 91 3.36 -11.54 6.47
N LEU A 92 3.56 -11.57 5.16
CA LEU A 92 3.04 -10.56 4.24
C LEU A 92 1.52 -10.40 4.35
N ASN A 93 0.77 -11.49 4.40
CA ASN A 93 -0.70 -11.42 4.49
C ASN A 93 -1.18 -10.85 5.84
N GLU A 94 -0.50 -11.18 6.94
CA GLU A 94 -0.85 -10.66 8.28
C GLU A 94 -0.64 -9.16 8.37
N VAL A 95 0.49 -8.67 7.85
CA VAL A 95 0.79 -7.24 7.76
C VAL A 95 -0.21 -6.56 6.84
N LEU A 96 -0.42 -7.06 5.62
CA LEU A 96 -1.32 -6.41 4.69
C LEU A 96 -2.76 -6.35 5.23
N ARG A 97 -3.24 -7.41 5.88
CA ARG A 97 -4.56 -7.41 6.55
C ARG A 97 -4.65 -6.40 7.68
N SER A 98 -3.56 -6.19 8.41
CA SER A 98 -3.47 -5.16 9.45
C SER A 98 -3.53 -3.76 8.82
N VAL A 99 -2.80 -3.54 7.73
CA VAL A 99 -2.84 -2.30 6.94
C VAL A 99 -4.23 -2.04 6.37
N THR A 100 -4.88 -3.04 5.77
CA THR A 100 -6.18 -2.86 5.11
C THR A 100 -7.31 -2.64 6.09
N ARG A 101 -7.21 -3.16 7.34
CA ARG A 101 -8.11 -2.80 8.43
C ARG A 101 -8.12 -1.30 8.71
N LEU A 102 -6.95 -0.65 8.67
CA LEU A 102 -6.85 0.81 8.77
C LEU A 102 -7.56 1.50 7.59
N GLY A 103 -7.59 0.85 6.42
CA GLY A 103 -8.32 1.29 5.24
C GLY A 103 -9.82 0.95 5.23
N GLY A 104 -10.35 0.31 6.27
CA GLY A 104 -11.77 -0.05 6.39
C GLY A 104 -12.12 -1.51 6.10
N PHE A 105 -11.13 -2.38 5.89
CA PHE A 105 -11.36 -3.82 5.75
C PHE A 105 -11.75 -4.45 7.09
N LEU A 106 -12.92 -5.08 7.16
CA LEU A 106 -13.43 -5.62 8.43
C LEU A 106 -12.80 -6.97 8.80
N ALA A 107 -12.34 -7.73 7.81
CA ALA A 107 -11.71 -9.04 7.98
C ALA A 107 -12.58 -10.06 8.74
N ARG A 108 -13.89 -10.08 8.46
CA ARG A 108 -14.81 -11.09 9.00
C ARG A 108 -14.63 -12.43 8.29
N LYS A 109 -15.12 -13.50 8.92
CA LYS A 109 -15.14 -14.83 8.31
C LYS A 109 -16.02 -14.78 7.05
N GLY A 110 -15.41 -14.97 5.87
CA GLY A 110 -16.09 -14.96 4.58
C GLY A 110 -15.94 -13.67 3.75
N ASP A 111 -15.34 -12.60 4.28
CA ASP A 111 -15.10 -11.35 3.53
C ASP A 111 -14.13 -11.53 2.35
N GLY A 112 -13.39 -12.64 2.31
CA GLY A 112 -12.38 -12.92 1.30
C GLY A 112 -11.07 -12.14 1.53
N GLU A 113 -10.49 -11.66 0.43
CA GLU A 113 -9.20 -10.97 0.40
C GLU A 113 -9.39 -9.47 0.18
N PRO A 114 -8.55 -8.60 0.78
CA PRO A 114 -8.70 -7.16 0.66
C PRO A 114 -8.62 -6.67 -0.79
N GLY A 115 -9.40 -5.63 -1.07
CA GLY A 115 -9.39 -4.94 -2.36
C GLY A 115 -8.39 -3.79 -2.40
N ALA A 116 -8.08 -3.32 -3.61
CA ALA A 116 -7.14 -2.22 -3.85
C ALA A 116 -7.47 -0.99 -2.98
N GLU A 117 -8.75 -0.66 -2.83
CA GLU A 117 -9.21 0.51 -2.07
C GLU A 117 -8.77 0.50 -0.61
N THR A 118 -9.03 -0.61 0.07
CA THR A 118 -8.63 -0.78 1.46
C THR A 118 -7.11 -0.78 1.61
N ILE A 119 -6.38 -1.25 0.59
CA ILE A 119 -4.92 -1.26 0.59
C ILE A 119 -4.37 0.16 0.48
N TRP A 120 -4.77 0.94 -0.52
CA TRP A 120 -4.22 2.29 -0.67
C TRP A 120 -4.59 3.19 0.52
N LYS A 121 -5.85 3.12 1.02
CA LYS A 121 -6.26 3.88 2.21
C LYS A 121 -5.45 3.50 3.45
N GLY A 122 -5.18 2.21 3.63
CA GLY A 122 -4.35 1.70 4.70
C GLY A 122 -2.90 2.16 4.59
N LEU A 123 -2.30 2.00 3.40
CA LEU A 123 -0.92 2.40 3.11
C LEU A 123 -0.69 3.88 3.33
N THR A 124 -1.62 4.75 2.93
CA THR A 124 -1.51 6.20 3.17
C THR A 124 -1.37 6.50 4.67
N LYS A 125 -2.19 5.87 5.52
CA LYS A 125 -2.13 6.07 6.98
C LYS A 125 -0.80 5.58 7.57
N VAL A 126 -0.35 4.41 7.13
CA VAL A 126 0.92 3.82 7.54
C VAL A 126 2.10 4.69 7.11
N HIS A 127 2.08 5.17 5.87
CA HIS A 127 3.14 6.01 5.31
C HIS A 127 3.29 7.33 6.08
N ILE A 128 2.17 8.03 6.33
CA ILE A 128 2.16 9.28 7.11
C ILE A 128 2.72 9.03 8.52
N THR A 129 2.32 7.93 9.15
CA THR A 129 2.77 7.59 10.50
C THR A 129 4.26 7.24 10.52
N ALA A 130 4.73 6.46 9.55
CA ALA A 130 6.15 6.14 9.40
C ALA A 130 7.01 7.40 9.15
N GLN A 131 6.51 8.34 8.35
CA GLN A 131 7.17 9.65 8.18
C GLN A 131 7.24 10.44 9.48
N ALA A 132 6.14 10.54 10.22
CA ALA A 132 6.11 11.25 11.50
C ALA A 132 7.09 10.62 12.51
N MET A 133 7.18 9.29 12.55
CA MET A 133 8.12 8.58 13.41
C MET A 133 9.59 8.84 13.05
N ARG A 134 9.90 8.98 11.76
CA ARG A 134 11.24 9.36 11.32
C ARG A 134 11.60 10.76 11.77
N LEU A 135 10.71 11.73 11.53
CA LEU A 135 10.91 13.12 11.94
C LEU A 135 11.12 13.26 13.46
N LEU A 136 10.30 12.58 14.26
CA LEU A 136 10.43 12.62 15.73
C LEU A 136 11.76 12.02 16.23
N ARG A 137 12.31 11.03 15.52
CA ARG A 137 13.61 10.45 15.85
C ARG A 137 14.74 11.42 15.50
N ASP A 138 14.66 12.03 14.32
CA ASP A 138 15.65 12.99 13.84
C ASP A 138 15.69 14.24 14.75
N ASP A 139 14.52 14.72 15.22
CA ASP A 139 14.42 15.82 16.19
C ASP A 139 15.03 15.46 17.56
N GLY A 140 14.78 14.25 18.05
CA GLY A 140 15.35 13.78 19.33
C GLY A 140 16.87 13.60 19.29
N ASP A 141 17.41 13.16 18.14
CA ASP A 141 18.86 13.06 17.94
C ASP A 141 19.52 14.44 17.87
N ALA A 142 18.83 15.45 17.34
CA ALA A 142 19.30 16.84 17.32
C ALA A 142 19.37 17.45 18.73
N ASP A 143 18.35 17.23 19.58
CA ASP A 143 18.33 17.73 20.96
C ASP A 143 19.39 17.06 21.86
N THR A 144 19.86 15.86 21.51
CA THR A 144 20.90 15.13 22.28
C THR A 144 22.32 15.56 21.89
N SER A 145 22.47 16.40 20.85
CA SER A 145 23.75 16.84 20.30
C SER A 145 24.19 18.25 20.75
N VAL A 146 23.52 18.83 21.75
CA VAL A 146 23.83 20.14 22.37
C VAL A 146 24.38 19.97 23.79
#